data_AF-A0A661FWU4-F1
#
_entry.id   AF-A0A661FWU4-F1
#
_cell.length_a   1.000
_cell.length_b   1.000
_cell.length_c   1.000
_cell.angle_alpha   90.00
_cell.angle_beta   90.00
_cell.angle_gamma   90.00
#
_symmetry.space_group_name_H-M   'P 1'
#
loop_
_entity.id
_entity.type
_entity.pdbx_description
1 polymer ?
#
loop_
_entity_poly.entity_id
_entity_poly.type
_entity_poly.pdbx_seq_one_letter_code
_entity_poly.pdbx_strand_id
1 'polypeptide(L)'
;VEQVWTCTLNDGNSVEDLSAVHGKWLAWANKQPYGGDIRGYVASPFVGAEFSVVLLIDSYPDLTTYAADIDAYYTAVGQALDVEYDAVSSCTSSALYEVTDSRGN
;
A
#
# COMPACT_ATOMS: atom_id res chain seq x y z
N VAL A 1 2.57 -6.74 -10.39
CA VAL A 1 1.25 -6.06 -10.38
C VAL A 1 1.28 -4.98 -9.33
N GLU A 2 0.55 -3.89 -9.53
CA GLU A 2 0.53 -2.75 -8.60
C GLU A 2 -0.84 -2.65 -7.95
N GLN A 3 -0.94 -2.85 -6.64
CA GLN A 3 -2.14 -2.53 -5.89
C GLN A 3 -2.06 -1.05 -5.52
N VAL A 4 -3.03 -0.25 -5.97
CA VAL A 4 -3.05 1.19 -5.73
C VAL A 4 -4.30 1.55 -4.95
N TRP A 5 -4.10 2.24 -3.84
CA TRP A 5 -5.14 2.81 -3.00
C TRP A 5 -5.12 4.33 -3.12
N THR A 6 -6.30 4.94 -3.28
CA THR A 6 -6.44 6.39 -3.11
C THR A 6 -6.85 6.65 -1.68
N CYS A 7 -5.99 7.36 -0.95
CA CYS A 7 -6.18 7.64 0.46
C CYS A 7 -6.18 9.14 0.72
N THR A 8 -6.95 9.56 1.71
CA THR A 8 -6.94 10.92 2.24
C THR A 8 -6.33 10.88 3.63
N LEU A 9 -5.27 11.64 3.87
CA LEU A 9 -4.68 11.79 5.20
C LEU A 9 -5.68 12.47 6.15
N ASN A 10 -5.80 11.94 7.37
CA ASN A 10 -6.63 12.54 8.39
C ASN A 10 -6.04 13.88 8.86
N ASP A 11 -6.87 14.78 9.39
CA ASP A 11 -6.43 16.09 9.87
C ASP A 11 -5.25 15.98 10.85
N GLY A 12 -4.18 16.71 10.55
CA GLY A 12 -2.96 16.74 11.36
C GLY A 12 -1.99 15.57 11.14
N ASN A 13 -2.35 14.58 10.32
CA ASN A 13 -1.44 13.50 9.92
C ASN A 13 -0.66 13.85 8.65
N SER A 14 0.49 13.19 8.51
CA SER A 14 1.46 13.41 7.45
C SER A 14 1.65 12.16 6.58
N VAL A 15 2.35 12.32 5.45
CA VAL A 15 2.78 11.20 4.61
C VAL A 15 3.70 10.26 5.41
N GLU A 16 4.51 10.83 6.31
CA GLU A 16 5.41 10.09 7.19
C GLU A 16 4.64 9.20 8.17
N ASP A 17 3.51 9.66 8.71
CA ASP A 17 2.66 8.85 9.61
C ASP A 17 2.06 7.65 8.87
N LEU A 18 1.49 7.88 7.69
CA LEU A 18 0.98 6.81 6.83
C LEU A 18 2.10 5.84 6.42
N SER A 19 3.26 6.37 6.04
CA SER A 19 4.43 5.56 5.64
C SER A 19 4.96 4.72 6.81
N ALA A 20 4.89 5.22 8.04
CA ALA A 20 5.31 4.47 9.22
C ALA A 20 4.40 3.28 9.51
N VAL A 21 3.08 3.46 9.40
CA VAL A 21 2.11 2.35 9.50
C VAL A 21 2.34 1.35 8.38
N HIS A 22 2.45 1.84 7.15
CA HIS A 22 2.67 1.00 5.98
C HIS A 22 3.98 0.20 6.02
N GLY A 23 5.04 0.81 6.55
CA GLY A 23 6.34 0.15 6.76
C GLY A 23 6.26 -1.06 7.70
N LYS A 24 5.34 -1.05 8.68
CA LYS A 24 5.11 -2.22 9.56
C LYS A 24 4.56 -3.40 8.77
N TRP A 25 3.57 -3.13 7.91
CA TRP A 25 3.02 -4.14 7.01
C TRP A 25 4.08 -4.68 6.05
N LEU A 26 4.83 -3.81 5.36
CA LEU A 26 5.91 -4.22 4.44
C LEU A 26 6.95 -5.13 5.11
N ALA A 27 7.36 -4.77 6.33
CA ALA A 27 8.34 -5.55 7.09
C ALA A 27 7.80 -6.91 7.54
N TRP A 28 6.49 -7.03 7.76
CA TRP A 28 5.82 -8.29 8.04
C TRP A 28 5.63 -9.12 6.77
N ALA A 29 5.14 -8.52 5.68
CA ALA A 29 4.80 -9.19 4.44
C ALA A 29 6.04 -9.81 3.78
N ASN A 30 7.16 -9.08 3.75
CA ASN A 30 8.41 -9.57 3.18
C ASN A 30 9.11 -10.68 4.00
N LYS A 31 8.60 -11.04 5.18
CA LYS A 31 9.08 -12.19 5.96
C LYS A 31 8.27 -13.45 5.73
N GLN A 32 7.19 -13.38 4.95
CA GLN A 32 6.31 -14.50 4.73
C GLN A 32 6.84 -15.48 3.67
N PRO A 33 6.41 -16.74 3.68
CA PRO A 33 6.88 -17.76 2.74
C PRO A 33 6.53 -17.54 1.25
N TYR A 34 5.59 -16.63 0.94
CA TYR A 34 5.04 -16.46 -0.41
C TYR A 34 5.91 -15.66 -1.40
N GLY A 35 7.18 -15.42 -1.07
CA GLY A 35 8.19 -15.02 -2.05
C GLY A 35 8.91 -13.70 -1.79
N GLY A 36 8.44 -12.87 -0.85
CA GLY A 36 9.06 -11.56 -0.59
C GLY A 36 9.10 -10.66 -1.83
N ASP A 37 9.93 -9.62 -1.79
CA ASP A 37 10.08 -8.58 -2.84
C ASP A 37 8.82 -7.72 -3.09
N ILE A 38 7.98 -7.56 -2.06
CA ILE A 38 6.92 -6.56 -2.05
C ILE A 38 7.54 -5.20 -1.73
N ARG A 39 7.30 -4.20 -2.58
CA ARG A 39 7.79 -2.84 -2.41
C ARG A 39 6.62 -1.89 -2.28
N GLY A 40 6.61 -1.04 -1.25
CA GLY A 40 5.54 -0.08 -1.04
C GLY A 40 6.02 1.36 -1.20
N TYR A 41 5.11 2.22 -1.66
CA TYR A 41 5.36 3.63 -1.93
C TYR A 41 4.15 4.47 -1.51
N VAL A 42 4.41 5.68 -1.04
CA VAL A 42 3.38 6.71 -0.90
C VAL A 42 3.71 7.84 -1.87
N ALA A 43 2.82 8.10 -2.81
CA ALA A 43 2.94 9.21 -3.75
C ALA A 43 2.03 10.35 -3.30
N SER A 44 2.62 11.52 -3.02
CA SER A 44 1.91 12.75 -2.76
C SER A 44 1.93 13.67 -3.99
N PRO A 45 0.85 14.42 -4.25
CA PRO A 45 0.82 15.38 -5.34
C PRO A 45 1.78 16.54 -5.04
N PHE A 46 2.74 16.77 -5.92
CA PHE A 46 3.62 17.93 -5.84
C PHE A 46 2.97 19.20 -6.42
N VAL A 47 2.07 19.02 -7.39
CA VAL A 47 1.22 20.04 -8.02
C VAL A 47 -0.11 19.38 -8.39
N GLY A 48 -1.24 20.07 -8.22
CA GLY A 48 -2.55 19.56 -8.62
C GLY A 48 -3.48 19.33 -7.43
N ALA A 49 -4.00 18.10 -7.29
CA ALA A 49 -4.97 17.67 -6.29
C ALA A 49 -4.70 18.17 -4.85
N GLU A 50 -5.69 18.04 -3.97
CA GLU A 50 -5.51 18.33 -2.54
C GLU A 50 -4.30 17.57 -1.98
N PHE A 51 -3.41 18.26 -1.26
CA PHE A 51 -2.15 17.66 -0.77
C PHE A 51 -2.35 16.57 0.30
N SER A 52 -3.55 16.48 0.87
CA SER A 52 -3.97 15.39 1.75
C SER A 52 -4.34 14.12 0.98
N VAL A 53 -4.61 14.19 -0.32
CA VAL A 53 -4.93 13.02 -1.15
C VAL A 53 -3.64 12.42 -1.68
N VAL A 54 -3.38 11.18 -1.29
CA VAL A 54 -2.15 10.43 -1.61
C VAL A 54 -2.49 9.09 -2.23
N LEU A 55 -1.55 8.55 -3.00
CA LEU A 55 -1.63 7.17 -3.50
C LEU A 55 -0.74 6.29 -2.66
N LEU A 56 -1.30 5.24 -2.08
CA LEU A 56 -0.53 4.14 -1.49
C LEU A 56 -0.41 3.03 -2.52
N ILE A 57 0.81 2.63 -2.85
CA ILE A 57 1.13 1.75 -3.98
C ILE A 57 1.96 0.57 -3.48
N ASP A 58 1.47 -0.63 -3.72
CA ASP A 58 2.13 -1.89 -3.39
C ASP A 58 2.51 -2.62 -4.69
N SER A 59 3.81 -2.70 -4.95
CA SER A 59 4.37 -3.46 -6.07
C SER A 59 4.61 -4.90 -5.65
N TYR A 60 3.90 -5.81 -6.29
CA TYR A 60 4.07 -7.26 -6.16
C TYR A 60 4.81 -7.83 -7.38
N PRO A 61 5.69 -8.83 -7.20
CA PRO A 61 6.39 -9.47 -8.30
C PRO A 61 5.43 -10.16 -9.28
N ASP A 62 4.35 -10.75 -8.78
CA ASP A 62 3.32 -11.42 -9.57
C ASP A 62 1.96 -11.47 -8.84
N LEU A 63 0.94 -11.97 -9.55
CA LEU A 63 -0.42 -12.11 -9.01
C LEU A 63 -0.52 -13.21 -7.93
N THR A 64 0.37 -14.21 -7.95
CA THR A 64 0.38 -15.29 -6.97
C THR A 64 0.84 -14.78 -5.60
N THR A 65 1.90 -13.98 -5.55
CA THR A 65 2.36 -13.31 -4.33
C THR A 65 1.29 -12.35 -3.79
N TYR A 66 0.64 -11.56 -4.65
CA TYR A 66 -0.49 -10.70 -4.23
C TYR A 66 -1.60 -11.49 -3.55
N ALA A 67 -2.09 -12.55 -4.20
CA ALA A 67 -3.20 -13.34 -3.66
C ALA A 67 -2.85 -14.00 -2.32
N ALA A 68 -1.63 -14.53 -2.19
CA ALA A 68 -1.16 -15.15 -0.95
C ALA A 68 -0.98 -14.14 0.18
N ASP A 69 -0.50 -12.93 -0.13
CA ASP A 69 -0.34 -11.85 0.83
C ASP A 69 -1.68 -11.37 1.38
N ILE A 70 -2.68 -11.14 0.52
CA ILE A 70 -4.03 -10.73 0.96
C ILE A 70 -4.66 -11.78 1.90
N ASP A 71 -4.55 -13.06 1.59
CA ASP A 71 -5.07 -14.14 2.44
C ASP A 71 -4.37 -14.17 3.81
N ALA A 72 -3.04 -14.03 3.82
CA ALA A 72 -2.24 -13.97 5.03
C ALA A 72 -2.53 -12.72 5.87
N TYR A 73 -2.71 -11.57 5.21
CA TYR A 73 -2.98 -10.27 5.84
C TYR A 73 -4.23 -10.37 6.71
N TYR A 74 -5.37 -10.74 6.12
CA TYR A 74 -6.64 -10.82 6.83
C TYR A 74 -6.71 -11.93 7.88
N THR A 75 -5.83 -12.93 7.79
CA THR A 75 -5.74 -14.00 8.79
C THR A 75 -4.88 -13.61 10.00
N ALA A 76 -3.81 -12.84 9.81
CA ALA A 76 -2.77 -12.67 10.82
C ALA A 76 -2.71 -11.28 11.46
N VAL A 77 -2.77 -10.23 10.65
CA VAL A 77 -2.41 -8.86 11.10
C VAL A 77 -3.42 -7.79 10.67
N GLY A 78 -4.31 -8.11 9.74
CA GLY A 78 -5.12 -7.14 9.02
C GLY A 78 -5.97 -6.27 9.93
N GLN A 79 -6.71 -6.87 10.86
CA GLN A 79 -7.54 -6.12 11.80
C GLN A 79 -6.74 -5.10 12.63
N ALA A 80 -5.53 -5.45 13.07
CA ALA A 80 -4.71 -4.56 13.89
C ALA A 80 -4.11 -3.42 13.05
N LEU A 81 -3.63 -3.73 11.84
CA LEU A 81 -3.07 -2.73 10.93
C LEU A 81 -4.14 -1.81 10.35
N ASP A 82 -5.34 -2.31 10.06
CA ASP A 82 -6.48 -1.51 9.59
C ASP A 82 -6.83 -0.40 10.61
N VAL A 83 -6.81 -0.72 11.91
CA VAL A 83 -7.01 0.29 12.98
C VAL A 83 -5.91 1.36 12.97
N GLU A 84 -4.66 0.97 12.71
CA GLU A 84 -3.56 1.92 12.61
C GLU A 84 -3.66 2.80 11.35
N TYR A 85 -4.07 2.22 10.22
CA TYR A 85 -4.32 2.97 8.99
C TYR A 85 -5.46 3.96 9.15
N ASP A 86 -6.58 3.55 9.76
CA ASP A 86 -7.76 4.38 10.01
C ASP A 86 -7.45 5.57 10.93
N ALA A 87 -6.45 5.42 11.81
CA ALA A 87 -6.01 6.51 12.69
C ALA A 87 -5.32 7.66 11.91
N VAL A 88 -4.65 7.34 10.79
CA VAL A 88 -3.82 8.30 10.05
C VAL A 88 -4.39 8.68 8.68
N SER A 89 -5.27 7.87 8.11
CA SER A 89 -5.83 8.08 6.77
C SER A 89 -7.16 7.37 6.57
N SER A 90 -7.87 7.73 5.51
CA SER A 90 -9.02 6.98 4.98
C SER A 90 -8.77 6.62 3.52
N CYS A 91 -8.67 5.32 3.22
CA CYS A 91 -8.51 4.81 1.86
C CYS A 91 -9.87 4.46 1.26
N THR A 92 -10.30 5.22 0.25
CA THR A 92 -11.70 5.20 -0.23
C THR A 92 -11.91 4.36 -1.49
N SER A 93 -10.84 4.05 -2.20
CA SER A 93 -10.89 3.23 -3.40
C SER A 93 -9.57 2.52 -3.64
N SER A 94 -9.64 1.40 -4.34
CA SER A 94 -8.46 0.64 -4.71
C SER A 94 -8.65 -0.10 -6.02
N ALA A 95 -7.54 -0.36 -6.71
CA ALA A 95 -7.51 -1.18 -7.90
C ALA A 95 -6.15 -1.88 -8.03
N LEU A 96 -6.19 -3.09 -8.57
CA LEU A 96 -5.00 -3.85 -8.94
C LEU A 96 -4.72 -3.62 -10.42
N TYR A 97 -3.51 -3.16 -10.73
CA TYR A 97 -3.07 -2.84 -12.08
C TYR A 97 -2.03 -3.85 -12.57
N GLU A 98 -2.21 -4.28 -13.81
CA GLU A 98 -1.11 -4.82 -14.60
C GLU A 98 -0.30 -3.64 -15.15
N VAL A 99 1.03 -3.68 -14.97
CA VAL A 99 1.93 -2.62 -15.42
C VAL A 99 2.85 -3.18 -16.50
N THR A 100 2.90 -2.48 -17.63
CA THR A 100 3.77 -2.78 -18.75
C THR A 100 4.87 -1.72 -18.83
N ASP A 101 6.14 -2.13 -18.87
CA ASP A 101 7.25 -1.18 -19.11
C ASP A 101 7.13 -0.65 -20.54
N SER A 102 6.97 0.67 -20.66
CA SER A 102 6.84 1.37 -21.93
C SER A 102 8.11 1.39 -22.77
N ARG A 103 9.27 1.05 -22.18
CA ARG A 103 10.55 1.03 -22.87
C ARG A 103 10.78 -0.22 -23.71
N GLY A 104 10.01 -1.29 -23.49
CA GLY A 104 10.02 -2.53 -24.29
C GLY A 104 11.39 -3.24 -24.33
N ASN A 105 11.44 -4.50 -23.95
CA ASN A 105 12.44 -5.40 -24.51
C ASN A 105 11.79 -6.21 -25.63
#